data_AF-A0A833H968-F1
#
_entry.id   AF-A0A833H968-F1
#
_cell.length_a   1.000
_cell.length_b   1.000
_cell.length_c   1.000
_cell.angle_alpha   90.00
_cell.angle_beta   90.00
_cell.angle_gamma   90.00
#
_symmetry.space_group_name_H-M   'P 1'
#
loop_
_entity.id
_entity.type
_entity.pdbx_description
1 polymer ?
#
loop_
_entity_poly.entity_id
_entity_poly.type
_entity_poly.pdbx_seq_one_letter_code
_entity_poly.pdbx_strand_id
1 'polypeptide(L)'
;MTAALGAAPLAVHLVTKTDLESGSSLWAQGGVAVALGHEDSPELHAADTVAAGAGLVDPEVADIVTRDGVLAIRRLIEIGAEFDRGVRGELAFGREAAHSRRRILHAVAGN
;
A
#
# COMPACT_ATOMS: atom_id res chain seq x y z
N MET A 1 -11.44 5.67 3.89
CA MET A 1 -12.66 4.93 3.46
C MET A 1 -12.56 3.41 3.68
N THR A 2 -11.39 2.79 3.48
CA THR A 2 -11.18 1.34 3.70
C THR A 2 -11.68 0.81 5.06
N ALA A 3 -11.49 1.56 6.15
CA ALA A 3 -12.01 1.20 7.47
C ALA A 3 -13.54 1.05 7.50
N ALA A 4 -14.29 1.91 6.80
CA ALA A 4 -15.74 1.83 6.72
C ALA A 4 -16.20 0.59 5.94
N LEU A 5 -15.50 0.24 4.85
CA LEU A 5 -15.75 -0.99 4.12
C LEU A 5 -15.48 -2.23 4.99
N GLY A 6 -14.41 -2.21 5.79
CA GLY A 6 -14.04 -3.28 6.71
C GLY A 6 -15.03 -3.48 7.87
N ALA A 7 -15.83 -2.46 8.20
CA ALA A 7 -16.84 -2.52 9.25
C ALA A 7 -18.17 -3.14 8.80
N ALA A 8 -18.33 -3.48 7.51
CA ALA A 8 -19.56 -4.10 7.02
C ALA A 8 -19.90 -5.39 7.81
N PRO A 9 -21.19 -5.66 8.11
CA PRO A 9 -22.38 -4.94 7.66
C PRO A 9 -22.84 -3.82 8.61
N LEU A 10 -22.00 -3.35 9.54
CA LEU A 10 -22.39 -2.33 10.51
C LEU A 10 -22.76 -1.01 9.81
N ALA A 11 -23.71 -0.27 10.39
CA ALA A 11 -23.99 1.09 9.96
C ALA A 11 -22.80 2.00 10.32
N VAL A 12 -22.27 2.73 9.34
CA VAL A 12 -21.10 3.61 9.49
C VAL A 12 -21.47 5.02 9.02
N HIS A 13 -21.07 6.02 9.80
CA HIS A 13 -21.12 7.43 9.39
C HIS A 13 -19.73 7.89 8.96
N LEU A 14 -19.63 8.46 7.75
CA LEU A 14 -18.43 9.12 7.26
C LEU A 14 -18.53 10.62 7.52
N VAL A 15 -17.52 11.19 8.17
CA VAL A 15 -17.46 12.63 8.46
C VAL A 15 -16.16 13.17 7.86
N THR A 16 -16.27 14.26 7.10
CA THR A 16 -15.15 14.97 6.48
C THR A 16 -15.37 16.48 6.65
N LYS A 17 -14.28 17.25 6.69
CA LYS A 17 -14.33 18.72 6.79
C LYS A 17 -14.85 19.36 5.49
N THR A 18 -14.68 18.68 4.37
CA THR A 18 -15.02 19.13 3.02
C THR A 18 -15.73 17.98 2.29
N ASP A 19 -15.37 17.68 1.04
CA ASP A 19 -15.99 16.58 0.29
C ASP A 19 -15.30 15.24 0.54
N LEU A 20 -15.96 14.13 0.16
CA LEU A 20 -15.38 12.79 0.28
C LEU A 20 -14.16 12.58 -0.64
N GLU A 21 -14.16 13.24 -1.79
CA GLU A 21 -13.08 13.21 -2.79
C GLU A 21 -12.02 14.29 -2.53
N SER A 22 -11.86 14.70 -1.28
CA SER A 22 -10.84 15.67 -0.87
C SER A 22 -9.72 15.01 -0.07
N GLY A 23 -8.59 15.71 0.07
CA GLY A 23 -7.40 15.23 0.79
C GLY A 23 -6.32 14.64 -0.13
N SER A 24 -5.21 14.21 0.46
CA SER A 24 -3.99 13.84 -0.28
C SER A 24 -4.11 12.51 -1.04
N SER A 25 -4.99 11.60 -0.63
CA SER A 25 -5.13 10.28 -1.26
C SER A 25 -5.50 10.35 -2.74
N LEU A 26 -6.35 11.31 -3.13
CA LEU A 26 -6.75 11.50 -4.54
C LEU A 26 -5.58 11.98 -5.41
N TRP A 27 -4.61 12.68 -4.82
CA TRP A 27 -3.47 13.28 -5.52
C TRP A 27 -2.20 12.40 -5.44
N ALA A 28 -2.29 11.22 -4.85
CA ALA A 28 -1.14 10.34 -4.69
C ALA A 28 -0.66 9.80 -6.04
N GLN A 29 0.62 9.99 -6.35
CA GLN A 29 1.24 9.54 -7.62
C GLN A 29 2.35 8.51 -7.41
N GLY A 30 2.99 8.51 -6.23
CA GLY A 30 4.15 7.66 -5.96
C GLY A 30 3.83 6.17 -5.79
N GLY A 31 2.56 5.79 -5.66
CA GLY A 31 2.17 4.39 -5.48
C GLY A 31 2.16 3.91 -4.01
N VAL A 32 1.96 2.60 -3.83
CA VAL A 32 1.90 1.92 -2.52
C VAL A 32 3.01 0.89 -2.41
N ALA A 33 3.80 0.95 -1.33
CA ALA A 33 4.83 -0.04 -1.02
C ALA A 33 4.21 -1.34 -0.46
N VAL A 34 4.50 -2.48 -1.09
CA VAL A 34 4.05 -3.80 -0.64
C VAL A 34 4.98 -4.92 -1.11
N ALA A 35 5.36 -5.81 -0.20
CA ALA A 35 6.25 -6.94 -0.48
C ALA A 35 5.52 -8.12 -1.14
N LEU A 36 5.04 -7.92 -2.37
CA LEU A 36 4.40 -8.93 -3.21
C LEU A 36 5.32 -9.43 -4.35
N GLY A 37 6.48 -8.81 -4.53
CA GLY A 37 7.46 -9.20 -5.54
C GLY A 37 8.13 -10.53 -5.24
N HIS A 38 8.57 -11.24 -6.29
CA HIS A 38 9.15 -12.59 -6.16
C HIS A 38 10.42 -12.65 -5.29
N GLU A 39 11.22 -11.58 -5.29
CA GLU A 39 12.49 -11.50 -4.53
C GLU A 39 12.38 -10.58 -3.30
N ASP A 40 11.16 -10.32 -2.83
CA ASP A 40 10.87 -9.44 -1.71
C ASP A 40 10.13 -10.18 -0.60
N SER A 41 10.15 -9.62 0.62
CA SER A 41 9.42 -10.17 1.75
C SER A 41 9.02 -9.07 2.74
N PRO A 42 7.97 -9.28 3.56
CA PRO A 42 7.60 -8.34 4.62
C PRO A 42 8.75 -8.00 5.57
N GLU A 43 9.63 -8.97 5.86
CA GLU A 43 10.79 -8.81 6.74
C GLU A 43 11.83 -7.87 6.11
N LEU A 44 12.12 -8.03 4.81
CA LEU A 44 12.99 -7.11 4.07
C LEU A 44 12.41 -5.69 4.02
N HIS A 45 11.10 -5.58 3.85
CA HIS A 45 10.41 -4.28 3.85
C HIS A 45 10.45 -3.62 5.24
N ALA A 46 10.26 -4.39 6.32
CA ALA A 46 10.34 -3.90 7.69
C ALA A 46 11.76 -3.42 8.01
N ALA A 47 12.78 -4.19 7.60
CA ALA A 47 14.18 -3.80 7.75
C ALA A 47 14.51 -2.48 7.05
N ASP A 48 14.06 -2.30 5.80
CA ASP A 48 14.23 -1.03 5.08
C ASP A 48 13.51 0.13 5.78
N THR A 49 12.34 -0.12 6.36
CA THR A 49 11.55 0.89 7.09
C THR A 49 12.26 1.33 8.36
N VAL A 50 12.75 0.37 9.16
CA VAL A 50 13.52 0.64 10.38
C VAL A 50 14.81 1.39 10.06
N ALA A 51 15.53 0.97 9.01
CA ALA A 51 16.77 1.60 8.58
C ALA A 51 16.54 3.06 8.13
N ALA A 52 15.49 3.32 7.34
CA ALA A 52 15.12 4.67 6.90
C ALA A 52 14.63 5.55 8.06
N GLY A 53 14.08 4.94 9.12
CA GLY A 53 13.50 5.62 10.27
C GLY A 53 14.46 6.32 11.23
N ALA A 54 15.78 6.19 11.02
CA ALA A 54 16.81 6.84 11.84
C ALA A 54 16.66 6.62 13.37
N GLY A 55 16.18 5.43 13.76
CA GLY A 55 15.99 5.05 15.18
C GLY A 55 14.65 5.48 15.79
N LEU A 56 13.74 6.07 15.01
CA LEU A 56 12.42 6.51 15.48
C LEU A 56 11.29 5.53 15.16
N VAL A 57 11.58 4.49 14.39
CA VAL A 57 10.61 3.46 14.01
C VAL A 57 10.57 2.40 15.09
N ASP A 58 9.37 2.08 15.54
CA ASP A 58 9.10 0.87 16.33
C ASP A 58 9.20 -0.36 15.40
N PRO A 59 10.17 -1.26 15.63
CA PRO A 59 10.37 -2.43 14.77
C PRO A 59 9.19 -3.41 14.78
N GLU A 60 8.47 -3.54 15.88
CA GLU A 60 7.31 -4.43 15.98
C GLU A 60 6.15 -3.89 15.13
N VAL A 61 5.92 -2.57 15.19
CA VAL A 61 4.92 -1.92 14.34
C VAL A 61 5.30 -2.03 12.86
N ALA A 62 6.56 -1.78 12.51
CA ALA A 62 7.01 -1.92 11.12
C ALA A 62 6.77 -3.33 10.59
N ASP A 63 7.08 -4.34 11.40
CA ASP A 63 6.88 -5.74 11.06
C ASP A 63 5.39 -6.11 10.87
N ILE A 64 4.51 -5.68 11.76
CA ILE A 64 3.06 -5.87 11.64
C ILE A 64 2.55 -5.21 10.36
N VAL A 65 2.89 -3.93 10.15
CA VAL A 65 2.40 -3.14 9.01
C VAL A 65 2.85 -3.72 7.67
N THR A 66 4.09 -4.20 7.54
CA THR A 66 4.56 -4.75 6.27
C THR A 66 3.98 -6.12 5.97
N ARG A 67 3.71 -6.96 6.99
CA ARG A 67 2.99 -8.23 6.81
C ARG A 67 1.53 -8.00 6.43
N ASP A 68 0.83 -7.15 7.18
CA ASP A 68 -0.58 -6.86 6.95
C ASP A 68 -0.81 -6.09 5.63
N GLY A 69 0.17 -5.28 5.21
CA GLY A 69 0.15 -4.59 3.92
C GLY A 69 -0.03 -5.53 2.73
N VAL A 70 0.52 -6.75 2.78
CA VAL A 70 0.31 -7.77 1.74
C VAL A 70 -1.16 -8.17 1.65
N LEU A 71 -1.80 -8.43 2.80
CA LEU A 71 -3.21 -8.78 2.87
C LEU A 71 -4.10 -7.62 2.44
N ALA A 72 -3.77 -6.41 2.88
CA ALA A 72 -4.49 -5.18 2.54
C ALA A 72 -4.51 -4.94 1.03
N ILE A 73 -3.37 -5.05 0.34
CA ILE A 73 -3.31 -4.86 -1.11
C ILE A 73 -4.08 -5.96 -1.86
N ARG A 74 -3.96 -7.22 -1.44
CA ARG A 74 -4.75 -8.30 -2.03
C ARG A 74 -6.25 -8.04 -1.90
N ARG A 75 -6.69 -7.54 -0.74
CA ARG A 75 -8.08 -7.16 -0.52
C ARG A 75 -8.51 -5.98 -1.40
N LEU A 76 -7.65 -4.98 -1.59
CA LEU A 76 -7.93 -3.87 -2.50
C LEU A 76 -8.13 -4.36 -3.94
N ILE A 77 -7.27 -5.26 -4.41
CA ILE A 77 -7.40 -5.88 -5.74
C ILE A 77 -8.72 -6.66 -5.85
N GLU A 78 -9.08 -7.43 -4.81
CA GLU A 78 -10.31 -8.21 -4.78
C GLU A 78 -11.57 -7.34 -4.89
N ILE A 79 -11.57 -6.13 -4.32
CA ILE A 79 -12.68 -5.17 -4.44
C ILE A 79 -12.62 -4.29 -5.69
N GLY A 80 -11.69 -4.57 -6.60
CA GLY A 80 -11.61 -3.92 -7.91
C GLY A 80 -10.57 -2.81 -8.04
N ALA A 81 -9.64 -2.65 -7.10
CA ALA A 81 -8.51 -1.75 -7.31
C ALA A 81 -7.59 -2.30 -8.41
N GLU A 82 -7.32 -1.46 -9.41
CA GLU A 82 -6.43 -1.79 -10.52
C GLU A 82 -5.04 -1.20 -10.28
N PHE A 83 -4.01 -2.00 -10.57
CA PHE A 83 -2.61 -1.60 -10.52
C PHE A 83 -1.95 -1.98 -11.84
N ASP A 84 -0.86 -1.29 -12.16
CA ASP A 84 -0.10 -1.51 -13.38
C ASP A 84 0.39 -2.96 -13.47
N ARG A 85 0.33 -3.51 -14.68
CA ARG A 85 0.72 -4.89 -14.98
C ARG A 85 1.83 -4.96 -16.02
N GLY A 86 2.69 -5.96 -15.86
CA GLY A 86 3.70 -6.33 -16.85
C GLY A 86 3.09 -7.03 -18.07
N VAL A 87 3.95 -7.33 -19.04
CA VAL A 87 3.55 -7.92 -20.33
C VAL A 87 2.91 -9.30 -20.23
N ARG A 88 3.09 -10.02 -19.11
CA ARG A 88 2.46 -11.33 -18.86
C ARG A 88 1.29 -11.22 -17.87
N GLY A 89 0.85 -10.01 -17.55
CA GLY A 89 -0.26 -9.75 -16.64
C GLY A 89 0.11 -9.81 -15.16
N GLU A 90 1.38 -10.01 -14.81
CA GLU A 90 1.87 -9.90 -13.44
C GLU A 90 1.82 -8.46 -12.93
N LEU A 91 1.76 -8.24 -11.62
CA LEU A 91 1.87 -6.89 -11.06
C LEU A 91 3.24 -6.28 -11.42
N ALA A 92 3.24 -5.04 -11.89
CA ALA A 92 4.47 -4.29 -12.14
C ALA A 92 4.90 -3.56 -10.87
N PHE A 93 6.19 -3.66 -10.53
CA PHE A 93 6.74 -3.04 -9.32
C PHE A 93 7.86 -2.06 -9.66
N GLY A 94 7.72 -0.82 -9.19
CA GLY A 94 8.78 0.17 -9.12
C GLY A 94 9.68 -0.01 -7.90
N ARG A 95 10.82 0.70 -7.89
CA ARG A 95 11.71 0.83 -6.73
C ARG A 95 11.97 2.31 -6.49
N GLU A 96 11.61 2.77 -5.30
CA GLU A 96 11.72 4.18 -4.91
C GLU A 96 12.38 4.32 -3.53
N ALA A 97 12.83 5.53 -3.23
CA ALA A 97 13.38 5.92 -1.94
C ALA A 97 14.44 4.94 -1.39
N ALA A 98 14.36 4.62 -0.10
CA ALA A 98 15.34 3.79 0.62
C ALA A 98 15.10 2.28 0.46
N HIS A 99 14.23 1.84 -0.44
CA HIS A 99 13.91 0.42 -0.56
C HIS A 99 15.05 -0.39 -1.20
N SER A 100 15.30 -1.58 -0.65
CA SER A 100 16.29 -2.55 -1.16
C SER A 100 15.75 -3.47 -2.25
N ARG A 101 14.42 -3.52 -2.44
CA ARG A 101 13.72 -4.30 -3.48
C ARG A 101 12.71 -3.45 -4.25
N ARG A 102 12.29 -3.95 -5.43
CA ARG A 102 11.15 -3.41 -6.20
C ARG A 102 9.86 -3.83 -5.51
N ARG A 103 9.12 -2.87 -4.98
CA ARG A 103 7.90 -3.13 -4.19
C ARG A 103 6.85 -2.03 -4.24
N ILE A 104 7.04 -1.01 -5.07
CA ILE A 104 6.07 0.06 -5.21
C ILE A 104 5.09 -0.32 -6.32
N LEU A 105 3.82 -0.49 -5.98
CA LEU A 105 2.73 -0.63 -6.93
C LEU A 105 2.21 0.73 -7.33
N HIS A 106 2.15 0.98 -8.63
CA HIS A 106 1.51 2.16 -9.20
C HIS A 106 0.14 1.80 -9.77
N ALA A 107 -0.74 2.78 -9.75
CA ALA A 107 -2.00 2.76 -10.48
C ALA A 107 -2.01 4.03 -11.32
N VAL A 108 -1.47 3.94 -12.54
CA VAL A 108 -1.59 5.06 -13.47
C VAL A 108 -2.97 4.94 -14.08
N ALA A 109 -3.82 5.96 -13.89
CA ALA A 109 -5.07 6.03 -14.62
C ALA A 109 -4.76 5.84 -16.11
N GLY A 110 -5.31 4.78 -16.73
CA GLY A 110 -5.26 4.65 -18.17
C GLY A 110 -5.75 5.96 -18.80
N ASN A 111 -4.98 6.51 -19.73
CA ASN A 111 -5.38 7.66 -20.55
C ASN A 111 -6.81 7.51 -21.09
#